data_AF-A0A1G5R987-F1
#
_entry.id   AF-A0A1G5R987-F1
#
_cell.length_a   1.000
_cell.length_b   1.000
_cell.length_c   1.000
_cell.angle_alpha   90.00
_cell.angle_beta   90.00
_cell.angle_gamma   90.00
#
_symmetry.space_group_name_H-M   'P 1'
#
loop_
_entity.id
_entity.type
_entity.pdbx_description
1 polymer ?
#
loop_
_entity_poly.entity_id
_entity_poly.type
_entity_poly.pdbx_seq_one_letter_code
_entity_poly.pdbx_strand_id
1 'polypeptide(L)'
;MNLSKLVDHATDKERFHTVEDYIDFCSRYLEYVDTGLQARIVSQNESHYLFFQYKQDGSFNITRPLNSRLMYDAAGFAQAAPQFRLTLEQLRDGQQPSSYLRENLIRTIYTLQQSVGAALDGLPAGKSNQARKVNGDLFERLIRLLIVSLNVDCVSGTMQVPIKGVDGTELFKSNYQHDLLLSKDDELKIIGSVKTSSKDRIDKVFMDKFLYNRLTDTKLPHIAIFLNDVQRKKTKRENEYGVSATFLPGHFKAYTVKLNPLDGVYYCDIRPNMADDALLSQHIKTIDHFFFSDLWELLERQGQDVNEVAIKED
;
A
#
# COMPACT_ATOMS: atom_id res chain seq x y z
N MET A 1 22.45 1.43 -15.17
CA MET A 1 21.56 2.58 -15.50
C MET A 1 21.94 3.77 -14.62
N ASN A 2 21.75 5.03 -15.04
CA ASN A 2 22.00 6.20 -14.16
C ASN A 2 20.71 6.66 -13.47
N LEU A 3 20.82 7.50 -12.44
CA LEU A 3 19.67 7.90 -11.61
C LEU A 3 18.62 8.67 -12.41
N SER A 4 19.02 9.57 -13.32
CA SER A 4 18.07 10.33 -14.15
C SER A 4 17.11 9.42 -14.90
N LYS A 5 17.61 8.36 -15.54
CA LYS A 5 16.75 7.39 -16.26
C LYS A 5 15.79 6.64 -15.32
N LEU A 6 16.22 6.35 -14.10
CA LEU A 6 15.36 5.72 -13.08
C LEU A 6 14.26 6.68 -12.62
N VAL A 7 14.60 7.94 -12.37
CA VAL A 7 13.65 9.00 -11.99
C VAL A 7 12.63 9.24 -13.09
N ASP A 8 13.09 9.35 -14.34
CA ASP A 8 12.23 9.57 -15.51
C ASP A 8 11.28 8.39 -15.71
N HIS A 9 11.77 7.16 -15.57
CA HIS A 9 10.94 5.96 -15.60
C HIS A 9 9.90 5.98 -14.47
N ALA A 10 10.31 6.19 -13.21
CA ALA A 10 9.38 6.19 -12.08
C ALA A 10 8.34 7.32 -12.15
N THR A 11 8.63 8.43 -12.82
CA THR A 11 7.72 9.56 -12.98
C THR A 11 6.64 9.30 -14.04
N ASP A 12 6.95 8.45 -15.02
CA ASP A 12 6.05 8.05 -16.10
C ASP A 12 5.17 6.87 -15.67
N LYS A 13 3.96 7.18 -15.21
CA LYS A 13 3.01 6.17 -14.70
C LYS A 13 2.59 5.16 -15.78
N GLU A 14 2.68 5.50 -17.06
CA GLU A 14 2.33 4.62 -18.18
C GLU A 14 3.40 3.55 -18.45
N ARG A 15 4.36 3.38 -17.54
CA ARG A 15 5.34 2.29 -17.58
C ARG A 15 5.04 1.16 -16.61
N PHE A 16 3.98 1.29 -15.83
CA PHE A 16 3.63 0.35 -14.76
C PHE A 16 2.22 -0.20 -14.99
N HIS A 17 2.07 -1.15 -15.90
CA HIS A 17 0.79 -1.77 -16.26
C HIS A 17 0.65 -3.19 -15.75
N THR A 18 1.75 -3.84 -15.43
CA THR A 18 1.81 -5.23 -14.96
C THR A 18 2.68 -5.33 -13.71
N VAL A 19 2.54 -6.42 -12.95
CA VAL A 19 3.44 -6.71 -11.82
C VAL A 19 4.90 -6.84 -12.30
N GLU A 20 5.11 -7.33 -13.52
CA GLU A 20 6.43 -7.48 -14.12
C GLU A 20 7.13 -6.14 -14.34
N ASP A 21 6.40 -5.09 -14.73
CA ASP A 21 6.97 -3.76 -14.89
C ASP A 21 7.59 -3.24 -13.58
N TYR A 22 6.95 -3.52 -12.43
CA TYR A 22 7.49 -3.18 -11.11
C TYR A 22 8.74 -4.02 -10.80
N ILE A 23 8.72 -5.32 -11.11
CA ILE A 23 9.87 -6.21 -10.88
C ILE A 23 11.07 -5.76 -11.72
N ASP A 24 10.86 -5.41 -12.97
CA ASP A 24 11.88 -4.89 -13.88
C ASP A 24 12.45 -3.57 -13.39
N PHE A 25 11.58 -2.62 -13.01
CA PHE A 25 12.01 -1.35 -12.44
C PHE A 25 12.83 -1.56 -11.17
N CYS A 26 12.34 -2.40 -10.26
CA CYS A 26 12.99 -2.70 -8.98
C CYS A 26 14.38 -3.31 -9.19
N SER A 27 14.52 -4.28 -10.09
CA SER A 27 15.81 -4.89 -10.43
C SER A 27 16.82 -3.83 -10.87
N ARG A 28 16.43 -2.97 -11.82
CA ARG A 28 17.31 -1.91 -12.34
C ARG A 28 17.67 -0.86 -11.28
N TYR A 29 16.74 -0.56 -10.38
CA TYR A 29 16.99 0.36 -9.28
C TYR A 29 17.99 -0.22 -8.26
N LEU A 30 17.82 -1.49 -7.89
CA LEU A 30 18.71 -2.17 -6.96
C LEU A 30 20.12 -2.34 -7.52
N GLU A 31 20.27 -2.68 -8.80
CA GLU A 31 21.56 -2.70 -9.50
C GLU A 31 22.26 -1.32 -9.46
N TYR A 32 21.50 -0.23 -9.63
CA TYR A 32 22.03 1.12 -9.46
C TYR A 32 22.47 1.37 -8.02
N VAL A 33 21.70 0.96 -7.02
CA VAL A 33 21.98 1.19 -5.60
C VAL A 33 23.30 0.53 -5.13
N ASP A 34 23.76 -0.54 -5.77
CA ASP A 34 24.99 -1.22 -5.38
C ASP A 34 26.26 -0.41 -5.67
N THR A 35 26.25 0.46 -6.68
CA THR A 35 27.46 1.23 -7.10
C THR A 35 27.21 2.72 -7.32
N GLY A 36 25.95 3.12 -7.40
CA GLY A 36 25.50 4.45 -7.81
C GLY A 36 25.33 5.45 -6.67
N LEU A 37 25.35 5.01 -5.41
CA LEU A 37 25.13 5.88 -4.25
C LEU A 37 26.38 6.68 -3.85
N GLN A 38 26.15 7.84 -3.24
CA GLN A 38 27.18 8.61 -2.53
C GLN A 38 27.47 8.00 -1.16
N ALA A 39 26.41 7.65 -0.43
CA ALA A 39 26.51 7.07 0.91
C ALA A 39 25.26 6.26 1.27
N ARG A 40 25.43 5.30 2.18
CA ARG A 40 24.35 4.66 2.92
C ARG A 40 24.41 5.15 4.36
N ILE A 41 23.33 5.80 4.81
CA ILE A 41 23.24 6.42 6.13
C ILE A 41 22.37 5.54 7.00
N VAL A 42 22.88 5.12 8.16
CA VAL A 42 22.14 4.33 9.14
C VAL A 42 21.39 5.27 10.09
N SER A 43 20.11 5.00 10.32
CA SER A 43 19.31 5.71 11.32
C SER A 43 19.86 5.48 12.74
N GLN A 44 20.02 6.56 13.49
CA GLN A 44 20.65 6.52 14.82
C GLN A 44 19.73 5.98 15.92
N ASN A 45 18.40 6.16 15.79
CA ASN A 45 17.46 5.69 16.79
C ASN A 45 16.86 4.31 16.48
N GLU A 46 16.88 3.89 15.22
CA GLU A 46 16.40 2.57 14.78
C GLU A 46 17.29 2.06 13.64
N SER A 47 18.36 1.33 13.97
CA SER A 47 19.46 1.00 13.04
C SER A 47 19.11 0.11 11.85
N HIS A 48 17.92 -0.48 11.85
CA HIS A 48 17.40 -1.24 10.71
C HIS A 48 16.75 -0.33 9.65
N TYR A 49 16.63 0.97 9.90
CA TYR A 49 16.29 1.93 8.86
C TYR A 49 17.54 2.56 8.26
N LEU A 50 17.59 2.57 6.94
CA LEU A 50 18.64 3.18 6.14
C LEU A 50 18.08 4.34 5.33
N PHE A 51 18.99 5.22 4.93
CA PHE A 51 18.76 6.25 3.93
C PHE A 51 19.85 6.16 2.88
N PHE A 52 19.48 6.23 1.61
CA PHE A 52 20.44 6.31 0.52
C PHE A 52 20.64 7.77 0.16
N GLN A 53 21.90 8.20 0.09
CA GLN A 53 22.26 9.51 -0.44
C GLN A 53 22.70 9.33 -1.89
N TYR A 54 22.05 10.06 -2.79
CA TYR A 54 22.43 10.09 -4.20
C TYR A 54 23.68 10.95 -4.43
N LYS A 55 24.33 10.75 -5.58
CA LYS A 55 25.45 11.59 -6.01
C LYS A 55 24.93 12.94 -6.53
N GLN A 56 25.82 13.73 -7.12
CA GLN A 56 25.48 15.05 -7.66
C GLN A 56 24.35 15.01 -8.70
N ASP A 57 24.23 13.92 -9.47
CA ASP A 57 23.15 13.70 -10.45
C ASP A 57 21.76 13.53 -9.80
N GLY A 58 21.70 13.24 -8.50
CA GLY A 58 20.49 13.27 -7.67
C GLY A 58 20.43 14.47 -6.72
N SER A 59 21.18 15.55 -6.99
CA SER A 59 21.26 16.75 -6.14
C SER A 59 21.66 16.47 -4.69
N PHE A 60 22.38 15.36 -4.43
CA PHE A 60 22.68 14.86 -3.09
C PHE A 60 21.44 14.60 -2.22
N ASN A 61 20.26 14.45 -2.85
CA ASN A 61 19.04 14.10 -2.17
C ASN A 61 19.21 12.78 -1.46
N ILE A 62 18.52 12.67 -0.34
CA ILE A 62 18.50 11.49 0.49
C ILE A 62 17.14 10.84 0.29
N THR A 63 17.06 9.51 0.25
CA THR A 63 15.80 8.76 0.12
C THR A 63 15.03 8.69 1.44
N ARG A 64 13.73 8.48 1.38
CA ARG A 64 12.88 8.12 2.53
C ARG A 64 13.49 6.97 3.33
N PRO A 65 13.05 6.75 4.60
CA PRO A 65 13.52 5.62 5.37
C PRO A 65 13.23 4.30 4.64
N LEU A 66 14.23 3.42 4.57
CA LEU A 66 14.16 2.09 3.97
C LEU A 66 14.46 1.06 5.07
N ASN A 67 13.53 0.15 5.33
CA ASN A 67 13.72 -0.92 6.30
C ASN A 67 14.63 -2.01 5.70
N SER A 68 15.85 -2.13 6.19
CA SER A 68 16.85 -3.09 5.69
C SER A 68 16.52 -4.55 6.02
N ARG A 69 15.55 -4.80 6.92
CA ARG A 69 15.03 -6.15 7.16
C ARG A 69 14.05 -6.58 6.07
N LEU A 70 13.47 -5.63 5.35
CA LEU A 70 12.46 -5.89 4.31
C LEU A 70 13.03 -5.70 2.91
N MET A 71 13.71 -4.57 2.65
CA MET A 71 14.28 -4.23 1.36
C MET A 71 15.36 -5.23 0.96
N TYR A 72 15.20 -5.87 -0.19
CA TYR A 72 16.28 -6.68 -0.78
C TYR A 72 17.42 -5.81 -1.33
N ASP A 73 18.63 -6.37 -1.39
CA ASP A 73 19.68 -5.92 -2.30
C ASP A 73 19.49 -6.56 -3.69
N ALA A 74 20.32 -6.22 -4.67
CA ALA A 74 20.15 -6.71 -6.04
C ALA A 74 20.24 -8.24 -6.13
N ALA A 75 21.22 -8.85 -5.45
CA ALA A 75 21.42 -10.30 -5.45
C ALA A 75 20.26 -11.05 -4.78
N GLY A 76 19.79 -10.56 -3.62
CA GLY A 76 18.65 -11.13 -2.92
C GLY A 76 17.36 -11.00 -3.72
N PHE A 77 17.15 -9.85 -4.39
CA PHE A 77 15.96 -9.65 -5.22
C PHE A 77 15.94 -10.56 -6.44
N ALA A 78 17.10 -10.79 -7.08
CA ALA A 78 17.22 -11.70 -8.23
C ALA A 78 16.78 -13.14 -7.88
N GLN A 79 16.96 -13.58 -6.63
CA GLN A 79 16.47 -14.88 -6.14
C GLN A 79 15.01 -14.81 -5.69
N ALA A 80 14.61 -13.70 -5.06
CA ALA A 80 13.27 -13.51 -4.51
C ALA A 80 12.19 -13.33 -5.58
N ALA A 81 12.49 -12.64 -6.69
CA ALA A 81 11.50 -12.31 -7.72
C ALA A 81 10.92 -13.56 -8.44
N PRO A 82 11.71 -14.58 -8.84
CA PRO A 82 11.15 -15.84 -9.35
C PRO A 82 10.24 -16.53 -8.34
N GLN A 83 10.65 -16.60 -7.07
CA GLN A 83 9.85 -17.20 -6.00
C GLN A 83 8.54 -16.44 -5.76
N PHE A 84 8.57 -15.12 -5.89
CA PHE A 84 7.40 -14.26 -5.76
C PHE A 84 6.37 -14.54 -6.86
N ARG A 85 6.82 -14.68 -8.13
CA ARG A 85 5.93 -15.05 -9.24
C ARG A 85 5.25 -16.40 -8.98
N LEU A 86 6.01 -17.40 -8.57
CA LEU A 86 5.47 -18.71 -8.19
C LEU A 86 4.49 -18.61 -7.01
N THR A 87 4.77 -17.74 -6.04
CA THR A 87 3.88 -17.51 -4.90
C THR A 87 2.55 -16.90 -5.35
N LEU A 88 2.57 -15.93 -6.26
CA LEU A 88 1.34 -15.36 -6.83
C LEU A 88 0.54 -16.42 -7.59
N GLU A 89 1.18 -17.25 -8.40
CA GLU A 89 0.53 -18.38 -9.09
C GLU A 89 -0.13 -19.35 -8.11
N GLN A 90 0.55 -19.69 -7.01
CA GLN A 90 0.02 -20.59 -5.97
C GLN A 90 -1.03 -19.95 -5.06
N LEU A 91 -1.17 -18.63 -5.05
CA LEU A 91 -2.22 -17.94 -4.31
C LEU A 91 -3.52 -17.80 -5.10
N ARG A 92 -3.48 -18.04 -6.43
CA ARG A 92 -4.65 -17.89 -7.30
C ARG A 92 -5.81 -18.74 -6.80
N ASP A 93 -7.02 -18.21 -6.99
CA ASP A 93 -8.27 -18.92 -6.71
C ASP A 93 -8.38 -19.46 -5.26
N GLY A 94 -7.77 -18.77 -4.29
CA GLY A 94 -7.86 -19.13 -2.87
C GLY A 94 -6.98 -20.29 -2.42
N GLN A 95 -6.02 -20.71 -3.25
CA GLN A 95 -5.05 -21.71 -2.85
C GLN A 95 -4.17 -21.23 -1.69
N GLN A 96 -3.75 -22.17 -0.84
CA GLN A 96 -2.95 -21.89 0.35
C GLN A 96 -1.53 -22.43 0.18
N PRO A 97 -0.61 -21.63 -0.37
CA PRO A 97 0.79 -22.01 -0.44
C PRO A 97 1.40 -22.16 0.94
N SER A 98 2.59 -22.78 0.97
CA SER A 98 3.30 -22.98 2.23
C SER A 98 3.65 -21.65 2.90
N SER A 99 3.56 -21.62 4.23
CA SER A 99 3.76 -20.43 5.05
C SER A 99 5.16 -19.83 4.94
N TYR A 100 6.18 -20.60 4.54
CA TYR A 100 7.54 -20.07 4.33
C TYR A 100 7.61 -19.04 3.19
N LEU A 101 6.62 -19.02 2.29
CA LEU A 101 6.52 -18.05 1.19
C LEU A 101 6.00 -16.67 1.63
N ARG A 102 5.42 -16.56 2.83
CA ARG A 102 4.87 -15.30 3.35
C ARG A 102 5.92 -14.20 3.46
N GLU A 103 7.11 -14.53 3.95
CA GLU A 103 8.20 -13.55 4.07
C GLU A 103 8.62 -13.01 2.70
N ASN A 104 8.78 -13.90 1.70
CA ASN A 104 9.09 -13.50 0.33
C ASN A 104 8.02 -12.56 -0.25
N LEU A 105 6.74 -12.83 0.02
CA LEU A 105 5.64 -11.97 -0.41
C LEU A 105 5.74 -10.56 0.20
N ILE A 106 5.87 -10.44 1.53
CA ILE A 106 5.95 -9.15 2.24
C ILE A 106 7.14 -8.34 1.72
N ARG A 107 8.32 -8.97 1.69
CA ARG A 107 9.58 -8.30 1.35
C ARG A 107 9.61 -7.89 -0.11
N THR A 108 9.07 -8.72 -1.01
CA THR A 108 9.01 -8.38 -2.43
C THR A 108 8.09 -7.18 -2.66
N ILE A 109 6.86 -7.20 -2.15
CA ILE A 109 5.92 -6.06 -2.29
C ILE A 109 6.52 -4.77 -1.71
N TYR A 110 7.15 -4.86 -0.53
CA TYR A 110 7.84 -3.73 0.08
C TYR A 110 8.97 -3.19 -0.82
N THR A 111 9.81 -4.08 -1.33
CA THR A 111 10.97 -3.72 -2.16
C THR A 111 10.54 -3.09 -3.49
N LEU A 112 9.53 -3.67 -4.15
CA LEU A 112 8.93 -3.12 -5.38
C LEU A 112 8.51 -1.67 -5.14
N GLN A 113 7.67 -1.44 -4.13
CA GLN A 113 7.13 -0.10 -3.88
C GLN A 113 8.19 0.90 -3.39
N GLN A 114 9.10 0.46 -2.51
CA GLN A 114 10.13 1.35 -1.97
C GLN A 114 11.21 1.68 -2.99
N SER A 115 11.45 0.83 -3.99
CA SER A 115 12.33 1.17 -5.11
C SER A 115 11.80 2.37 -5.90
N VAL A 116 10.50 2.37 -6.24
CA VAL A 116 9.81 3.49 -6.91
C VAL A 116 9.88 4.75 -6.04
N GLY A 117 9.53 4.60 -4.77
CA GLY A 117 9.54 5.71 -3.83
C GLY A 117 10.92 6.34 -3.64
N ALA A 118 11.94 5.52 -3.48
CA ALA A 118 13.30 5.98 -3.32
C ALA A 118 13.78 6.68 -4.59
N ALA A 119 13.60 6.09 -5.78
CA ALA A 119 13.94 6.73 -7.04
C ALA A 119 13.29 8.12 -7.20
N LEU A 120 11.99 8.25 -6.88
CA LEU A 120 11.29 9.53 -6.93
C LEU A 120 11.82 10.58 -5.93
N ASP A 121 12.49 10.17 -4.86
CA ASP A 121 13.18 11.10 -3.95
C ASP A 121 14.44 11.73 -4.60
N GLY A 122 14.89 11.20 -5.75
CA GLY A 122 15.92 11.79 -6.60
C GLY A 122 15.42 12.98 -7.45
N LEU A 123 14.11 13.27 -7.46
CA LEU A 123 13.58 14.44 -8.18
C LEU A 123 14.15 15.75 -7.61
N PRO A 124 14.37 16.78 -8.46
CA PRO A 124 14.87 18.08 -8.03
C PRO A 124 14.06 18.73 -6.91
N ALA A 125 14.71 19.62 -6.16
CA ALA A 125 14.07 20.44 -5.13
C ALA A 125 12.80 21.12 -5.68
N GLY A 126 11.74 21.17 -4.87
CA GLY A 126 10.43 21.70 -5.27
C GLY A 126 9.48 20.66 -5.88
N LYS A 127 9.94 19.48 -6.30
CA LYS A 127 9.08 18.42 -6.88
C LYS A 127 8.61 17.36 -5.87
N SER A 128 8.75 17.62 -4.57
CA SER A 128 8.36 16.65 -3.53
C SER A 128 6.87 16.29 -3.56
N ASN A 129 5.98 17.22 -3.93
CA ASN A 129 4.55 16.92 -4.07
C ASN A 129 4.26 15.98 -5.25
N GLN A 130 4.96 16.17 -6.38
CA GLN A 130 4.89 15.27 -7.52
C GLN A 130 5.37 13.87 -7.12
N ALA A 131 6.53 13.76 -6.46
CA ALA A 131 7.07 12.50 -5.98
C ALA A 131 6.08 11.74 -5.08
N ARG A 132 5.43 12.43 -4.14
CA ARG A 132 4.42 11.83 -3.24
C ARG A 132 3.18 11.35 -4.00
N LYS A 133 2.68 12.17 -4.95
CA LYS A 133 1.50 11.83 -5.74
C LYS A 133 1.77 10.60 -6.62
N VAL A 134 2.83 10.64 -7.43
CA VAL A 134 3.19 9.53 -8.31
C VAL A 134 3.44 8.25 -7.52
N ASN A 135 4.17 8.33 -6.40
CA ASN A 135 4.40 7.17 -5.56
C ASN A 135 3.11 6.60 -4.93
N GLY A 136 2.14 7.45 -4.59
CA GLY A 136 0.84 7.02 -4.10
C GLY A 136 0.04 6.29 -5.18
N ASP A 137 -0.09 6.91 -6.36
CA ASP A 137 -0.80 6.35 -7.52
C ASP A 137 -0.21 4.98 -7.92
N LEU A 138 1.12 4.85 -7.94
CA LEU A 138 1.79 3.59 -8.27
C LEU A 138 1.63 2.53 -7.17
N PHE A 139 1.53 2.92 -5.89
CA PHE A 139 1.27 1.93 -4.84
C PHE A 139 -0.15 1.36 -4.94
N GLU A 140 -1.15 2.22 -5.15
CA GLU A 140 -2.52 1.81 -5.40
C GLU A 140 -2.59 0.85 -6.59
N ARG A 141 -1.96 1.23 -7.71
CA ARG A 141 -1.93 0.40 -8.91
C ARG A 141 -1.23 -0.94 -8.67
N LEU A 142 -0.09 -0.98 -7.97
CA LEU A 142 0.60 -2.22 -7.64
C LEU A 142 -0.33 -3.17 -6.87
N ILE A 143 -0.99 -2.69 -5.81
CA ILE A 143 -1.89 -3.53 -5.01
C ILE A 143 -3.05 -4.07 -5.87
N ARG A 144 -3.64 -3.24 -6.72
CA ARG A 144 -4.69 -3.67 -7.66
C ARG A 144 -4.19 -4.75 -8.62
N LEU A 145 -3.01 -4.56 -9.23
CA LEU A 145 -2.41 -5.55 -10.12
C LEU A 145 -2.10 -6.87 -9.43
N LEU A 146 -1.67 -6.82 -8.17
CA LEU A 146 -1.46 -8.03 -7.36
C LEU A 146 -2.79 -8.77 -7.13
N ILE A 147 -3.86 -8.07 -6.76
CA ILE A 147 -5.19 -8.69 -6.57
C ILE A 147 -5.69 -9.30 -7.89
N VAL A 148 -5.61 -8.56 -9.01
CA VAL A 148 -6.01 -9.06 -10.33
C VAL A 148 -5.19 -10.28 -10.76
N SER A 149 -3.89 -10.32 -10.43
CA SER A 149 -3.05 -11.49 -10.72
C SER A 149 -3.50 -12.77 -10.01
N LEU A 150 -4.29 -12.64 -8.93
CA LEU A 150 -4.88 -13.75 -8.19
C LEU A 150 -6.22 -14.23 -8.76
N ASN A 151 -6.66 -13.69 -9.90
CA ASN A 151 -7.96 -13.96 -10.53
C ASN A 151 -9.15 -13.42 -9.71
N VAL A 152 -8.96 -12.24 -9.11
CA VAL A 152 -10.01 -11.49 -8.39
C VAL A 152 -10.25 -10.18 -9.12
N ASP A 153 -11.51 -9.90 -9.47
CA ASP A 153 -11.88 -8.65 -10.12
C ASP A 153 -11.68 -7.49 -9.15
N CYS A 154 -10.86 -6.52 -9.54
CA CYS A 154 -10.53 -5.36 -8.71
C CYS A 154 -10.31 -4.13 -9.57
N VAL A 155 -11.09 -3.09 -9.31
CA VAL A 155 -11.02 -1.81 -10.02
C VAL A 155 -10.85 -0.65 -9.05
N SER A 156 -10.37 0.50 -9.55
CA SER A 156 -10.51 1.78 -8.85
C SER A 156 -11.63 2.53 -9.53
N GLY A 157 -12.43 3.27 -8.76
CA GLY A 157 -13.57 3.94 -9.36
C GLY A 157 -14.47 4.68 -8.40
N THR A 158 -15.50 5.28 -8.98
CA THR A 158 -16.52 6.04 -8.29
C THR A 158 -17.82 5.23 -8.21
N MET A 159 -18.24 4.93 -6.99
CA MET A 159 -19.53 4.33 -6.68
C MET A 159 -20.63 5.40 -6.60
N GLN A 160 -21.77 5.14 -7.22
CA GLN A 160 -22.95 6.02 -7.11
C GLN A 160 -23.99 5.44 -6.16
N VAL A 161 -24.01 5.94 -4.93
CA VAL A 161 -24.93 5.49 -3.87
C VAL A 161 -26.25 6.27 -3.95
N PRO A 162 -27.41 5.60 -4.10
CA PRO A 162 -28.71 6.26 -4.13
C PRO A 162 -29.11 6.74 -2.74
N ILE A 163 -29.50 8.01 -2.63
CA ILE A 163 -29.99 8.62 -1.39
C ILE A 163 -31.51 8.64 -1.43
N LYS A 164 -32.13 7.88 -0.51
CA LYS A 164 -33.58 7.71 -0.45
C LYS A 164 -34.22 8.64 0.59
N GLY A 165 -35.40 9.17 0.27
CA GLY A 165 -36.24 9.93 1.18
C GLY A 165 -36.92 9.05 2.22
N VAL A 166 -37.68 9.68 3.13
CA VAL A 166 -38.41 8.98 4.21
C VAL A 166 -39.46 8.00 3.65
N ASP A 167 -39.96 8.26 2.46
CA ASP A 167 -40.91 7.44 1.70
C ASP A 167 -40.24 6.33 0.88
N GLY A 168 -38.91 6.21 0.92
CA GLY A 168 -38.12 5.25 0.15
C GLY A 168 -37.83 5.68 -1.29
N THR A 169 -38.30 6.84 -1.74
CA THR A 169 -38.07 7.35 -3.10
C THR A 169 -36.62 7.82 -3.24
N GLU A 170 -35.92 7.40 -4.30
CA GLU A 170 -34.58 7.94 -4.61
C GLU A 170 -34.67 9.43 -4.92
N LEU A 171 -33.95 10.25 -4.15
CA LEU A 171 -33.92 11.71 -4.30
C LEU A 171 -32.78 12.14 -5.23
N PHE A 172 -31.60 11.54 -5.07
CA PHE A 172 -30.41 11.79 -5.89
C PHE A 172 -29.36 10.69 -5.62
N LYS A 173 -28.28 10.69 -6.42
CA LYS A 173 -27.12 9.80 -6.21
C LYS A 173 -25.92 10.59 -5.68
N SER A 174 -25.19 10.01 -4.74
CA SER A 174 -23.94 10.54 -4.20
C SER A 174 -22.76 9.73 -4.70
N ASN A 175 -21.66 10.41 -5.04
CA ASN A 175 -20.46 9.78 -5.61
C ASN A 175 -19.42 9.53 -4.52
N TYR A 176 -18.92 8.30 -4.43
CA TYR A 176 -17.87 7.88 -3.50
C TYR A 176 -16.72 7.24 -4.28
N GLN A 177 -15.54 7.86 -4.23
CA GLN A 177 -14.35 7.35 -4.90
C GLN A 177 -13.56 6.44 -3.96
N HIS A 178 -13.24 5.24 -4.44
CA HIS A 178 -12.48 4.24 -3.69
C HIS A 178 -11.32 3.70 -4.53
N ASP A 179 -10.21 3.44 -3.86
CA ASP A 179 -8.98 2.98 -4.50
C ASP A 179 -9.12 1.52 -4.99
N LEU A 180 -9.89 0.71 -4.24
CA LEU A 180 -10.13 -0.70 -4.54
C LEU A 180 -11.62 -1.03 -4.38
N LEU A 181 -12.21 -1.60 -5.42
CA LEU A 181 -13.54 -2.19 -5.46
C LEU A 181 -13.38 -3.62 -5.96
N LEU A 182 -13.49 -4.59 -5.05
CA LEU A 182 -13.31 -6.00 -5.38
C LEU A 182 -14.65 -6.67 -5.54
N SER A 183 -14.83 -7.37 -6.66
CA SER A 183 -16.07 -8.06 -7.01
C SER A 183 -15.82 -9.54 -7.25
N LYS A 184 -16.86 -10.34 -7.02
CA LYS A 184 -16.87 -11.78 -7.32
C LYS A 184 -18.32 -12.20 -7.55
N ASP A 185 -18.55 -13.00 -8.59
CA ASP A 185 -19.87 -13.52 -8.97
C ASP A 185 -20.94 -12.40 -9.13
N ASP A 186 -20.57 -11.31 -9.82
CA ASP A 186 -21.41 -10.11 -10.03
C ASP A 186 -21.91 -9.42 -8.73
N GLU A 187 -21.19 -9.64 -7.63
CA GLU A 187 -21.38 -8.90 -6.39
C GLU A 187 -20.11 -8.11 -6.04
N LEU A 188 -20.29 -6.84 -5.68
CA LEU A 188 -19.26 -6.10 -4.96
C LEU A 188 -19.09 -6.73 -3.58
N LYS A 189 -17.86 -7.15 -3.26
CA LYS A 189 -17.53 -7.88 -2.03
C LYS A 189 -16.71 -7.05 -1.04
N ILE A 190 -15.79 -6.20 -1.50
CA ILE A 190 -14.86 -5.48 -0.62
C ILE A 190 -14.61 -4.07 -1.16
N ILE A 191 -14.65 -3.08 -0.26
CA ILE A 191 -14.15 -1.73 -0.51
C ILE A 191 -12.79 -1.56 0.18
N GLY A 192 -11.79 -1.06 -0.53
CA GLY A 192 -10.44 -0.92 0.00
C GLY A 192 -9.86 0.48 -0.19
N SER A 193 -8.98 0.85 0.75
CA SER A 193 -8.12 2.03 0.63
C SER A 193 -6.65 1.62 0.67
N VAL A 194 -5.86 2.14 -0.27
CA VAL A 194 -4.41 1.95 -0.35
C VAL A 194 -3.73 3.29 -0.11
N LYS A 195 -2.83 3.34 0.87
CA LYS A 195 -2.09 4.57 1.19
C LYS A 195 -0.65 4.25 1.55
N THR A 196 0.28 5.12 1.18
CA THR A 196 1.70 4.91 1.50
C THR A 196 1.98 5.02 3.01
N SER A 197 1.21 5.84 3.73
CA SER A 197 1.24 5.95 5.19
C SER A 197 -0.14 6.37 5.71
N SER A 198 -0.49 5.91 6.90
CA SER A 198 -1.82 6.13 7.47
C SER A 198 -1.98 7.57 7.96
N LYS A 199 -1.20 8.02 8.95
CA LYS A 199 -1.30 9.38 9.54
C LYS A 199 -2.76 9.73 9.87
N ASP A 200 -3.16 10.97 9.60
CA ASP A 200 -4.53 11.48 9.64
C ASP A 200 -5.45 10.83 8.58
N ARG A 201 -4.90 10.15 7.56
CA ARG A 201 -5.72 9.49 6.53
C ARG A 201 -6.40 8.22 7.03
N ILE A 202 -5.97 7.66 8.16
CA ILE A 202 -6.67 6.53 8.79
C ILE A 202 -8.11 6.94 9.14
N ASP A 203 -8.30 8.18 9.60
CA ASP A 203 -9.61 8.74 9.99
C ASP A 203 -10.59 8.66 8.81
N LYS A 204 -10.11 8.97 7.59
CA LYS A 204 -10.93 8.90 6.36
C LYS A 204 -11.48 7.50 6.12
N VAL A 205 -10.65 6.45 6.25
CA VAL A 205 -11.09 5.07 5.94
C VAL A 205 -12.21 4.61 6.89
N PHE A 206 -12.08 4.95 8.18
CA PHE A 206 -13.12 4.65 9.17
C PHE A 206 -14.42 5.39 8.88
N MET A 207 -14.32 6.67 8.49
CA MET A 207 -15.48 7.49 8.13
C MET A 207 -16.14 7.01 6.85
N ASP A 208 -15.37 6.60 5.84
CA ASP A 208 -15.89 6.05 4.59
C ASP A 208 -16.72 4.79 4.87
N LYS A 209 -16.22 3.84 5.68
CA LYS A 209 -17.00 2.66 6.13
C LYS A 209 -18.28 3.06 6.86
N PHE A 210 -18.17 3.99 7.81
CA PHE A 210 -19.31 4.44 8.61
C PHE A 210 -20.43 5.00 7.73
N LEU A 211 -20.06 5.93 6.84
CA LEU A 211 -21.00 6.60 5.95
C LEU A 211 -21.59 5.63 4.94
N TYR A 212 -20.75 4.79 4.32
CA TYR A 212 -21.20 3.81 3.34
C TYR A 212 -22.27 2.87 3.92
N ASN A 213 -21.97 2.26 5.06
CA ASN A 213 -22.89 1.35 5.74
C ASN A 213 -24.18 2.07 6.16
N ARG A 214 -24.08 3.33 6.60
CA ARG A 214 -25.24 4.11 7.02
C ARG A 214 -26.16 4.50 5.86
N LEU A 215 -25.61 4.68 4.66
CA LEU A 215 -26.33 5.12 3.47
C LEU A 215 -26.91 3.96 2.66
N THR A 216 -26.25 2.80 2.68
CA THR A 216 -26.66 1.62 1.89
C THR A 216 -27.37 0.55 2.72
N ASP A 217 -27.38 0.70 4.05
CA ASP A 217 -27.82 -0.35 4.99
C ASP A 217 -27.12 -1.71 4.78
N THR A 218 -25.91 -1.69 4.20
CA THR A 218 -25.07 -2.87 3.99
C THR A 218 -24.00 -2.99 5.08
N LYS A 219 -23.37 -4.18 5.13
CA LYS A 219 -22.20 -4.45 5.99
C LYS A 219 -21.00 -4.86 5.15
N LEU A 220 -20.83 -4.18 4.01
CA LEU A 220 -19.79 -4.54 3.08
C LEU A 220 -18.40 -4.41 3.74
N PRO A 221 -17.54 -5.43 3.63
CA PRO A 221 -16.18 -5.37 4.15
C PRO A 221 -15.42 -4.13 3.69
N HIS A 222 -14.79 -3.42 4.63
CA HIS A 222 -13.84 -2.37 4.31
C HIS A 222 -12.45 -2.69 4.85
N ILE A 223 -11.46 -2.58 3.98
CA ILE A 223 -10.05 -2.84 4.29
C ILE A 223 -9.16 -1.61 4.08
N ALA A 224 -8.01 -1.60 4.74
CA ALA A 224 -6.95 -0.63 4.50
C ALA A 224 -5.60 -1.31 4.30
N ILE A 225 -4.86 -0.93 3.26
CA ILE A 225 -3.50 -1.40 3.00
C ILE A 225 -2.55 -0.21 3.05
N PHE A 226 -1.56 -0.30 3.94
CA PHE A 226 -0.54 0.70 4.16
C PHE A 226 0.85 0.17 3.79
N LEU A 227 1.68 1.01 3.19
CA LEU A 227 3.07 0.64 2.96
C LEU A 227 3.85 0.66 4.29
N ASN A 228 3.84 1.78 5.01
CA ASN A 228 4.54 1.94 6.29
C ASN A 228 4.02 3.15 7.08
N ASP A 229 4.38 3.25 8.36
CA ASP A 229 4.19 4.46 9.16
C ASP A 229 5.50 4.97 9.77
N VAL A 230 6.45 5.23 8.88
CA VAL A 230 7.76 5.77 9.23
C VAL A 230 8.08 6.98 8.36
N GLN A 231 8.65 8.01 8.98
CA GLN A 231 9.17 9.18 8.27
C GLN A 231 10.52 9.60 8.82
N ARG A 232 11.23 10.44 8.08
CA ARG A 232 12.46 11.07 8.61
C ARG A 232 12.13 11.90 9.84
N LYS A 233 12.95 11.73 10.87
CA LYS A 233 12.93 12.60 12.05
C LYS A 233 13.38 14.00 11.63
N LYS A 234 12.58 15.01 11.99
CA LYS A 234 13.00 16.41 11.87
C LYS A 234 14.03 16.69 12.98
N THR A 235 15.25 17.06 12.59
CA THR A 235 16.29 17.53 13.51
C THR A 235 16.77 18.91 13.09
N LYS A 236 17.27 19.69 14.06
CA LYS A 236 17.95 20.96 13.82
C LYS A 236 19.47 20.80 13.69
N ARG A 237 20.00 19.62 14.04
CA ARG A 237 21.44 19.33 14.00
C ARG A 237 21.77 18.63 12.69
N GLU A 238 22.79 19.13 12.02
CA GLU A 238 23.34 18.48 10.83
C GLU A 238 23.85 17.09 11.18
N ASN A 239 23.75 16.15 10.23
CA ASN A 239 24.21 14.76 10.35
C ASN A 239 23.50 13.87 11.39
N GLU A 240 22.43 14.35 12.02
CA GLU A 240 21.54 13.49 12.82
C GLU A 240 20.43 12.89 11.95
N TYR A 241 20.61 11.63 11.55
CA TYR A 241 19.61 10.90 10.79
C TYR A 241 18.87 9.92 11.68
N GLY A 242 17.54 10.02 11.68
CA GLY A 242 16.68 9.14 12.45
C GLY A 242 15.30 9.04 11.82
N VAL A 243 14.48 8.18 12.40
CA VAL A 243 13.09 7.97 11.98
C VAL A 243 12.10 8.38 13.07
N SER A 244 10.86 8.60 12.67
CA SER A 244 9.73 8.87 13.55
C SER A 244 8.53 8.06 13.09
N ALA A 245 7.80 7.48 14.04
CA ALA A 245 6.52 6.85 13.76
C ALA A 245 5.48 7.90 13.39
N THR A 246 4.58 7.55 12.47
CA THR A 246 3.49 8.43 12.01
C THR A 246 2.11 7.89 12.27
N PHE A 247 2.02 6.65 12.73
CA PHE A 247 0.77 6.02 13.11
C PHE A 247 0.14 6.72 14.33
N LEU A 248 -1.17 6.87 14.31
CA LEU A 248 -1.96 7.49 15.37
C LEU A 248 -2.73 6.42 16.16
N PRO A 249 -2.10 5.73 17.14
CA PRO A 249 -2.72 4.60 17.84
C PRO A 249 -3.99 4.99 18.60
N GLY A 250 -4.03 6.19 19.18
CA GLY A 250 -5.22 6.69 19.89
C GLY A 250 -6.44 6.81 18.98
N HIS A 251 -6.27 7.37 17.78
CA HIS A 251 -7.34 7.51 16.78
C HIS A 251 -7.83 6.13 16.34
N PHE A 252 -6.91 5.25 15.94
CA PHE A 252 -7.24 3.91 15.50
C PHE A 252 -8.07 3.15 16.55
N LYS A 253 -7.61 3.15 17.81
CA LYS A 253 -8.32 2.48 18.90
C LYS A 253 -9.68 3.11 19.17
N ALA A 254 -9.76 4.44 19.20
CA ALA A 254 -11.02 5.14 19.41
C ALA A 254 -12.05 4.78 18.35
N TYR A 255 -11.70 4.80 17.07
CA TYR A 255 -12.64 4.48 15.99
C TYR A 255 -12.99 2.99 15.93
N THR A 256 -12.03 2.12 16.19
CA THR A 256 -12.28 0.67 16.28
C THR A 256 -13.32 0.35 17.37
N VAL A 257 -13.21 1.00 18.53
CA VAL A 257 -14.09 0.73 19.69
C VAL A 257 -15.42 1.49 19.62
N LYS A 258 -15.40 2.74 19.13
CA LYS A 258 -16.56 3.66 19.24
C LYS A 258 -17.31 3.93 17.94
N LEU A 259 -16.69 3.68 16.78
CA LEU A 259 -17.32 3.94 15.49
C LEU A 259 -17.67 2.63 14.79
N ASN A 260 -16.70 2.03 14.11
CA ASN A 260 -16.81 0.70 13.50
C ASN A 260 -15.41 0.12 13.31
N PRO A 261 -15.14 -1.13 13.69
CA PRO A 261 -13.89 -1.78 13.32
C PRO A 261 -13.82 -1.92 11.79
N LEU A 262 -12.64 -1.72 11.20
CA LEU A 262 -12.37 -2.14 9.82
C LEU A 262 -12.28 -3.67 9.76
N ASP A 263 -12.60 -4.25 8.60
CA ASP A 263 -12.58 -5.71 8.41
C ASP A 263 -11.16 -6.27 8.22
N GLY A 264 -10.22 -5.41 7.84
CA GLY A 264 -8.81 -5.75 7.73
C GLY A 264 -7.92 -4.52 7.59
N VAL A 265 -6.79 -4.49 8.30
CA VAL A 265 -5.79 -3.43 8.20
C VAL A 265 -4.42 -4.06 8.06
N TYR A 266 -3.73 -3.74 6.97
CA TYR A 266 -2.53 -4.45 6.56
C TYR A 266 -1.37 -3.50 6.33
N TYR A 267 -0.18 -3.89 6.79
CA TYR A 267 1.06 -3.14 6.57
C TYR A 267 2.11 -3.99 5.86
N CYS A 268 2.87 -3.38 4.93
CA CYS A 268 4.10 -4.01 4.44
C CYS A 268 5.22 -3.92 5.49
N ASP A 269 5.40 -2.74 6.09
CA ASP A 269 6.34 -2.48 7.18
C ASP A 269 5.57 -2.13 8.46
N ILE A 270 5.21 -3.18 9.20
CA ILE A 270 4.47 -3.07 10.46
C ILE A 270 5.39 -2.53 11.57
N ARG A 271 4.89 -1.60 12.37
CA ARG A 271 5.65 -1.03 13.50
C ARG A 271 5.52 -1.92 14.75
N PRO A 272 6.56 -2.06 15.60
CA PRO A 272 6.51 -2.93 16.77
C PRO A 272 5.30 -2.69 17.69
N ASN A 273 4.95 -1.42 17.93
CA ASN A 273 3.80 -1.05 18.77
C ASN A 273 2.45 -1.54 18.22
N MET A 274 2.34 -1.84 16.92
CA MET A 274 1.12 -2.41 16.33
C MET A 274 1.01 -3.91 16.62
N ALA A 275 2.14 -4.60 16.80
CA ALA A 275 2.19 -6.03 17.12
C ALA A 275 2.14 -6.31 18.63
N ASP A 276 2.75 -5.43 19.44
CA ASP A 276 2.87 -5.63 20.89
C ASP A 276 1.61 -5.19 21.66
N ASP A 277 0.86 -4.23 21.13
CA ASP A 277 -0.35 -3.71 21.79
C ASP A 277 -1.53 -4.66 21.59
N ALA A 278 -2.15 -5.07 22.70
CA ALA A 278 -3.19 -6.10 22.70
C ALA A 278 -4.42 -5.79 21.84
N LEU A 279 -4.80 -4.50 21.68
CA LEU A 279 -5.93 -4.13 20.84
C LEU A 279 -5.49 -3.97 19.39
N LEU A 280 -4.33 -3.33 19.15
CA LEU A 280 -3.85 -3.11 17.79
C LEU A 280 -3.55 -4.42 17.05
N SER A 281 -2.91 -5.38 17.73
CA SER A 281 -2.48 -6.64 17.12
C SER A 281 -3.63 -7.57 16.70
N GLN A 282 -4.83 -7.35 17.25
CA GLN A 282 -6.04 -8.06 16.82
C GLN A 282 -6.59 -7.52 15.50
N HIS A 283 -6.30 -6.27 15.15
CA HIS A 283 -6.90 -5.56 14.02
C HIS A 283 -5.91 -5.19 12.93
N ILE A 284 -4.61 -5.16 13.24
CA ILE A 284 -3.54 -4.79 12.32
C ILE A 284 -2.65 -6.00 12.08
N LYS A 285 -2.50 -6.40 10.82
CA LYS A 285 -1.68 -7.53 10.39
C LYS A 285 -0.64 -7.08 9.36
N THR A 286 0.31 -7.96 9.05
CA THR A 286 1.17 -7.79 7.87
C THR A 286 0.41 -8.13 6.59
N ILE A 287 0.87 -7.59 5.45
CA ILE A 287 0.18 -7.70 4.15
C ILE A 287 0.03 -9.12 3.63
N ASP A 288 0.86 -10.06 4.07
CA ASP A 288 0.70 -11.47 3.70
C ASP A 288 -0.61 -12.07 4.22
N HIS A 289 -1.13 -11.63 5.37
CA HIS A 289 -2.43 -12.09 5.85
C HIS A 289 -3.56 -11.71 4.90
N PHE A 290 -3.47 -10.54 4.25
CA PHE A 290 -4.43 -10.16 3.22
C PHE A 290 -4.44 -11.18 2.08
N PHE A 291 -3.28 -11.42 1.47
CA PHE A 291 -3.21 -12.26 0.27
C PHE A 291 -3.37 -13.77 0.54
N PHE A 292 -2.91 -14.27 1.69
CA PHE A 292 -2.96 -15.71 2.01
C PHE A 292 -4.29 -16.18 2.60
N SER A 293 -5.05 -15.32 3.28
CA SER A 293 -6.26 -15.73 4.00
C SER A 293 -7.39 -14.74 3.86
N ASP A 294 -7.17 -13.50 4.32
CA ASP A 294 -8.28 -12.60 4.61
C ASP A 294 -9.00 -12.16 3.33
N LEU A 295 -8.29 -11.98 2.20
CA LEU A 295 -8.91 -11.68 0.90
C LEU A 295 -9.99 -12.72 0.56
N TRP A 296 -9.64 -13.99 0.65
CA TRP A 296 -10.53 -15.10 0.28
C TRP A 296 -11.68 -15.24 1.26
N GLU A 297 -11.41 -15.15 2.57
CA GLU A 297 -12.45 -15.18 3.61
C GLU A 297 -13.46 -14.03 3.47
N LEU A 298 -13.00 -12.85 3.03
CA LEU A 298 -13.86 -11.69 2.81
C LEU A 298 -14.68 -11.81 1.52
N LEU A 299 -14.13 -12.40 0.45
CA LEU A 299 -14.85 -12.62 -0.81
C LEU A 299 -16.01 -13.62 -0.67
N GLU A 300 -15.94 -14.55 0.28
CA GLU A 300 -17.02 -15.50 0.58
C GLU A 300 -18.19 -14.89 1.38
N ARG A 301 -18.04 -13.64 1.86
CA ARG A 301 -19.15 -12.95 2.52
C ARG A 301 -20.20 -12.51 1.51
N GLN A 302 -21.42 -12.32 2.00
CA GLN A 302 -22.50 -11.75 1.18
C GLN A 302 -22.08 -10.35 0.70
N GLY A 303 -22.13 -10.13 -0.60
CA GLY A 303 -21.82 -8.86 -1.23
C GLY A 303 -23.05 -8.01 -1.48
N GLN A 304 -22.86 -6.98 -2.28
CA GLN A 304 -23.90 -6.14 -2.83
C GLN A 304 -23.93 -6.28 -4.35
N ASP A 305 -25.11 -6.45 -4.93
CA ASP A 305 -25.25 -6.56 -6.40
C ASP A 305 -24.67 -5.30 -7.07
N VAL A 306 -23.75 -5.48 -8.03
CA VAL A 306 -23.14 -4.34 -8.74
C VAL A 306 -24.15 -3.53 -9.56
N ASN A 307 -25.33 -4.07 -9.87
CA ASN A 307 -26.40 -3.31 -10.53
C ASN A 307 -27.09 -2.32 -9.57
N GLU A 308 -27.07 -2.59 -8.26
CA GLU A 308 -27.62 -1.66 -7.26
C GLU A 308 -26.68 -0.46 -7.02
N VAL A 309 -25.38 -0.63 -7.29
CA VAL A 309 -24.37 0.42 -7.14
C VAL A 309 -23.60 0.60 -8.44
N ALA A 310 -23.99 1.58 -9.24
CA ALA A 310 -23.28 1.89 -10.47
C ALA A 310 -21.81 2.28 -10.16
N ILE A 311 -20.87 1.45 -10.60
CA ILE A 311 -19.43 1.71 -10.52
C ILE A 311 -18.98 2.32 -11.84
N LYS A 312 -18.33 3.48 -11.75
CA LYS A 312 -17.61 4.08 -12.88
C LYS A 312 -16.13 3.90 -12.64
N GLU A 313 -15.49 3.09 -13.47
CA GLU A 313 -14.05 2.87 -13.43
C GLU A 313 -13.29 4.14 -13.88
N ASP A 314 -12.14 4.36 -13.24
CA ASP A 314 -11.24 5.50 -13.50
C ASP A 314 -10.27 5.24 -14.68
#